data_AF-A0A2W4RFP0-F1
#
_entry.id   AF-A0A2W4RFP0-F1
#
_cell.length_a   1.000
_cell.length_b   1.000
_cell.length_c   1.000
_cell.angle_alpha   90.00
_cell.angle_beta   90.00
_cell.angle_gamma   90.00
#
_symmetry.space_group_name_H-M   'P 1'
#
loop_
_entity.id
_entity.type
_entity.pdbx_description
1 polymer ?
#
loop_
_entity_poly.entity_id
_entity_poly.type
_entity_poly.pdbx_seq_one_letter_code
_entity_poly.pdbx_strand_id
1 'polypeptide(L)'
;MKALIRLLIVVVMAGCATNPATGRRQLILMSEQEEIQIGRQSDAEIRQQMGLYDDPQLQAYVRQVGQKLVAGSHRQHLPWTFAVVDEPAVNAFAVPGGFIYLTRGILPFLRSEAELAGVLGHEIGHVAPPPPPRGFSL
;
A
#
# COMPACT_ATOMS: atom_id res chain seq x y z
N MET A 1 31.04 -12.27 35.43
CA MET A 1 29.75 -12.69 34.82
C MET A 1 28.59 -11.70 35.00
N LYS A 2 28.51 -10.91 36.10
CA LYS A 2 27.40 -9.95 36.31
C LYS A 2 27.47 -8.68 35.41
N ALA A 3 28.66 -8.34 34.91
CA ALA A 3 28.87 -7.16 34.07
C ALA A 3 28.40 -7.32 32.61
N LEU A 4 28.46 -8.55 32.07
CA LEU A 4 28.01 -8.83 30.68
C LEU A 4 26.49 -8.73 30.54
N ILE A 5 25.74 -9.08 31.59
CA ILE A 5 24.26 -9.03 31.60
C ILE A 5 23.75 -7.59 31.64
N ARG A 6 24.51 -6.65 32.22
CA ARG A 6 24.14 -5.23 32.24
C ARG A 6 24.31 -4.54 30.88
N LEU A 7 25.18 -5.05 30.01
CA LEU A 7 25.39 -4.46 28.69
C LEU A 7 24.29 -4.84 27.68
N LEU A 8 23.62 -5.98 27.88
CA LEU A 8 22.58 -6.46 26.96
C LEU A 8 21.25 -5.70 27.08
N ILE A 9 21.01 -5.00 28.20
CA ILE A 9 19.75 -4.26 28.45
C ILE A 9 19.79 -2.85 27.83
N VAL A 10 20.96 -2.32 27.46
CA VAL A 10 21.09 -0.92 26.99
C VAL A 10 20.80 -0.75 25.49
N VAL A 11 20.65 -1.83 24.71
CA VAL A 11 20.54 -1.74 23.24
C VAL A 11 19.09 -1.55 22.73
N VAL A 12 18.08 -1.56 23.59
CA VAL A 12 16.66 -1.55 23.16
C VAL A 12 16.10 -0.14 22.83
N MET A 13 16.85 0.94 23.03
CA MET A 13 16.31 2.32 22.97
C MET A 13 16.78 3.12 21.75
N ALA A 14 16.62 2.61 20.52
CA ALA A 14 16.95 3.36 19.30
C ALA A 14 15.88 3.31 18.17
N GLY A 15 14.65 2.85 18.46
CA GLY A 15 13.59 2.69 17.45
C GLY A 15 12.59 3.85 17.31
N CYS A 16 12.92 5.07 17.76
CA CYS A 16 12.01 6.21 17.59
C CYS A 16 12.20 6.84 16.20
N ALA A 17 11.47 6.34 15.19
CA ALA A 17 11.36 7.02 13.91
C ALA A 17 10.19 8.02 13.93
N THR A 18 10.39 9.18 13.29
CA THR A 18 9.33 10.18 13.13
C THR A 18 8.42 9.73 11.99
N ASN A 19 7.14 9.52 12.26
CA ASN A 19 6.16 9.17 11.24
C ASN A 19 5.99 10.37 10.30
N PRO A 20 6.31 10.25 9.00
CA PRO A 20 6.28 11.38 8.06
C PRO A 20 4.87 11.93 7.83
N ALA A 21 3.82 11.12 8.06
CA ALA A 21 2.44 11.57 7.97
C ALA A 21 2.02 12.41 9.19
N THR A 22 2.55 12.12 10.38
CA THR A 22 2.05 12.72 11.64
C THR A 22 3.05 13.62 12.36
N GLY A 23 4.33 13.57 12.00
CA GLY A 23 5.41 14.29 12.69
C GLY A 23 5.71 13.78 14.11
N ARG A 24 5.09 12.68 14.55
CA ARG A 24 5.28 12.12 15.90
C ARG A 24 6.33 11.02 15.90
N ARG A 25 7.08 10.92 17.01
CA ARG A 25 7.89 9.73 17.31
C ARG A 25 6.95 8.60 17.68
N GLN A 26 6.76 7.67 16.76
CA GLN A 26 6.00 6.45 16.97
C GLN A 26 6.96 5.27 16.80
N LEU A 27 6.64 4.14 17.41
CA LEU A 27 7.31 2.89 17.08
C LEU A 27 6.89 2.53 15.65
N ILE A 28 7.71 2.92 14.68
CA ILE A 28 7.57 2.47 13.30
C ILE A 28 8.27 1.11 13.26
N LEU A 29 7.48 0.04 13.26
CA LEU A 29 8.00 -1.33 13.30
C LEU A 29 8.68 -1.74 11.99
N MET A 30 8.45 -1.02 10.90
CA MET A 30 8.94 -1.35 9.55
C MET A 30 9.29 -0.08 8.78
N SER A 31 10.46 -0.05 8.16
CA SER A 31 10.85 1.09 7.33
C SER A 31 10.06 1.12 6.01
N GLU A 32 9.92 2.29 5.38
CA GLU A 32 9.25 2.38 4.08
C GLU A 32 9.95 1.56 3.00
N GLN A 33 11.28 1.48 3.05
CA GLN A 33 12.04 0.66 2.10
C GLN A 33 11.74 -0.83 2.27
N GLU A 34 11.59 -1.28 3.51
CA GLU A 34 11.20 -2.64 3.84
C GLU A 34 9.75 -2.93 3.41
N GLU A 35 8.84 -1.97 3.62
CA GLU A 35 7.46 -2.03 3.12
C GLU A 35 7.42 -2.21 1.60
N ILE A 36 8.19 -1.41 0.85
CA ILE A 36 8.31 -1.52 -0.62
C ILE A 36 8.89 -2.87 -1.03
N GLN A 37 9.88 -3.38 -0.29
CA GLN A 37 10.51 -4.65 -0.61
C GLN A 37 9.55 -5.83 -0.43
N ILE A 38 8.76 -5.82 0.65
CA ILE A 38 7.69 -6.80 0.86
C ILE A 38 6.65 -6.70 -0.25
N GLY A 39 6.24 -5.48 -0.62
CA GLY A 39 5.35 -5.21 -1.74
C GLY A 39 5.79 -5.85 -3.05
N ARG A 40 7.08 -5.73 -3.39
CA ARG A 40 7.66 -6.34 -4.59
C ARG A 40 7.65 -7.87 -4.54
N GLN A 41 7.89 -8.47 -3.38
CA GLN A 41 7.80 -9.92 -3.20
C GLN A 41 6.35 -10.39 -3.39
N SER A 42 5.40 -9.70 -2.76
CA SER A 42 3.97 -9.97 -2.94
C SER A 42 3.51 -9.77 -4.39
N ASP A 43 3.98 -8.74 -5.10
CA ASP A 43 3.68 -8.54 -6.53
C ASP A 43 4.12 -9.73 -7.38
N ALA A 44 5.33 -10.25 -7.15
CA ALA A 44 5.82 -11.43 -7.85
C ALA A 44 4.94 -12.66 -7.57
N GLU A 45 4.59 -12.91 -6.30
CA GLU A 45 3.73 -14.03 -5.90
C GLU A 45 2.32 -13.91 -6.48
N ILE A 46 1.70 -12.73 -6.41
CA ILE A 46 0.36 -12.46 -6.94
C ILE A 46 0.33 -12.70 -8.44
N ARG A 47 1.29 -12.15 -9.19
CA ARG A 47 1.38 -12.35 -10.65
C ARG A 47 1.59 -13.81 -11.02
N GLN A 48 2.34 -14.55 -10.21
CA GLN A 48 2.56 -15.98 -10.41
C GLN A 48 1.28 -16.80 -10.15
N GLN A 49 0.52 -16.44 -9.11
CA GLN A 49 -0.67 -17.21 -8.68
C GLN A 49 -1.93 -16.85 -9.47
N MET A 50 -2.19 -15.55 -9.66
CA MET A 50 -3.43 -15.04 -10.25
C MET A 50 -3.28 -14.66 -11.73
N GLY A 51 -2.06 -14.45 -12.20
CA GLY A 51 -1.80 -13.95 -13.55
C GLY A 51 -2.27 -12.50 -13.75
N LEU A 52 -1.80 -11.87 -14.83
CA LEU A 52 -2.38 -10.60 -15.29
C LEU A 52 -3.53 -10.90 -16.24
N TYR A 53 -4.59 -10.11 -16.11
CA TYR A 53 -5.65 -10.16 -17.10
C TYR A 53 -5.15 -9.60 -18.43
N ASP A 54 -5.32 -10.38 -19.50
CA ASP A 54 -4.79 -10.12 -20.85
C ASP A 54 -5.61 -9.07 -21.60
N ASP A 55 -5.51 -7.82 -21.13
CA ASP A 55 -6.09 -6.66 -21.78
C ASP A 55 -5.17 -5.44 -21.57
N PRO A 56 -4.22 -5.19 -22.48
CA PRO A 56 -3.27 -4.09 -22.35
C PRO A 56 -3.94 -2.71 -22.27
N GLN A 57 -5.11 -2.53 -22.91
CA GLN A 57 -5.84 -1.25 -22.89
C GLN A 57 -6.46 -1.02 -21.51
N LEU A 58 -7.10 -2.03 -20.94
CA LEU A 58 -7.64 -1.96 -19.59
C LEU A 58 -6.54 -1.76 -18.55
N GLN A 59 -5.42 -2.48 -18.67
CA GLN A 59 -4.27 -2.31 -17.78
C GLN A 59 -3.74 -0.87 -17.80
N ALA A 60 -3.64 -0.27 -18.99
CA ALA A 60 -3.23 1.12 -19.15
C ALA A 60 -4.25 2.10 -18.55
N TYR A 61 -5.54 1.86 -18.78
CA TYR A 61 -6.62 2.70 -18.28
C TYR A 61 -6.70 2.70 -16.75
N VAL A 62 -6.70 1.52 -16.11
CA VAL A 62 -6.70 1.39 -14.65
C VAL A 62 -5.49 2.09 -14.05
N ARG A 63 -4.31 1.93 -14.65
CA ARG A 63 -3.10 2.64 -14.24
C ARG A 63 -3.23 4.15 -14.37
N GLN A 64 -3.80 4.65 -15.46
CA GLN A 64 -4.00 6.08 -15.65
C GLN A 64 -4.94 6.66 -14.60
N VAL A 65 -6.07 6.01 -14.32
CA VAL A 65 -7.03 6.46 -13.30
C VAL A 65 -6.38 6.42 -11.92
N GLY A 66 -5.74 5.30 -11.56
CA GLY A 66 -5.06 5.15 -10.27
C GLY A 66 -3.99 6.22 -10.05
N GLN A 67 -3.16 6.49 -11.06
CA GLN A 67 -2.11 7.51 -10.95
C GLN A 67 -2.67 8.94 -10.79
N LYS A 68 -3.82 9.27 -11.40
CA LYS A 68 -4.49 10.55 -11.15
C LYS A 68 -4.93 10.67 -9.69
N LEU A 69 -5.41 9.58 -9.09
CA LEU A 69 -5.88 9.57 -7.71
C LEU A 69 -4.73 9.68 -6.69
N VAL A 70 -3.56 9.13 -7.01
CA VAL A 70 -2.35 9.22 -6.16
C VAL A 70 -2.00 10.68 -5.84
N ALA A 71 -2.26 11.62 -6.75
CA ALA A 71 -2.00 13.05 -6.53
C ALA A 71 -2.79 13.63 -5.34
N GLY A 72 -3.90 12.99 -4.94
CA GLY A 72 -4.66 13.34 -3.73
C GLY A 72 -4.19 12.65 -2.46
N SER A 73 -3.22 11.73 -2.53
CA SER A 73 -2.72 10.96 -1.38
C SER A 73 -1.58 11.67 -0.65
N HIS A 74 -1.29 11.22 0.58
CA HIS A 74 -0.18 11.71 1.39
C HIS A 74 1.16 10.99 1.13
N ARG A 75 1.17 9.93 0.32
CA ARG A 75 2.38 9.12 0.01
C ARG A 75 2.63 9.04 -1.49
N GLN A 76 2.68 10.20 -2.14
CA GLN A 76 2.83 10.32 -3.60
C GLN A 76 4.17 9.79 -4.12
N HIS A 77 5.19 9.73 -3.24
CA HIS A 77 6.54 9.28 -3.55
C HIS A 77 6.70 7.76 -3.62
N LEU A 78 5.70 6.99 -3.23
CA LEU A 78 5.74 5.53 -3.36
C LEU A 78 5.71 5.10 -4.84
N PRO A 79 6.30 3.94 -5.18
CA PRO A 79 6.29 3.40 -6.53
C PRO A 79 4.93 2.75 -6.86
N TRP A 80 3.88 3.56 -6.95
CA TRP A 80 2.51 3.09 -7.14
C TRP A 80 2.34 2.24 -8.40
N THR A 81 1.81 1.03 -8.21
CA THR A 81 1.55 0.06 -9.27
C THR A 81 0.08 -0.32 -9.21
N PHE A 82 -0.58 -0.29 -10.38
CA PHE A 82 -1.97 -0.69 -10.53
C PHE A 82 -2.05 -1.77 -11.60
N ALA A 83 -2.74 -2.87 -11.31
CA ALA A 83 -2.92 -3.96 -12.26
C ALA A 83 -4.27 -4.66 -12.09
N VAL A 84 -4.74 -5.26 -13.18
CA VAL A 84 -5.87 -6.19 -13.15
C VAL A 84 -5.34 -7.61 -13.18
N VAL A 85 -5.77 -8.45 -12.25
CA VAL A 85 -5.39 -9.88 -12.17
C VAL A 85 -6.51 -10.78 -12.69
N ASP A 86 -6.16 -11.93 -13.25
CA ASP A 86 -7.11 -12.86 -13.85
C ASP A 86 -7.80 -13.77 -12.82
N GLU A 87 -8.44 -13.14 -11.83
CA GLU A 87 -9.13 -13.81 -10.73
C GLU A 87 -10.65 -13.60 -10.84
N PRO A 88 -11.48 -14.67 -10.87
CA PRO A 88 -12.94 -14.54 -10.98
C PRO A 88 -13.62 -14.00 -9.72
N ALA A 89 -12.99 -14.04 -8.54
CA ALA A 89 -13.54 -13.42 -7.34
C ALA A 89 -13.84 -11.93 -7.57
N VAL A 90 -14.88 -11.39 -6.91
CA VAL A 90 -15.22 -9.96 -6.98
C VAL A 90 -14.44 -9.24 -5.88
N ASN A 91 -13.31 -8.62 -6.22
CA ASN A 91 -12.44 -8.00 -5.22
C ASN A 91 -11.54 -6.88 -5.77
N ALA A 92 -11.07 -6.05 -4.85
CA ALA A 92 -9.96 -5.13 -5.02
C ALA A 92 -9.10 -5.21 -3.75
N PHE A 93 -7.78 -5.09 -3.87
CA PHE A 93 -6.92 -5.14 -2.69
C PHE A 93 -5.60 -4.42 -2.92
N ALA A 94 -5.05 -3.90 -1.84
CA ALA A 94 -3.71 -3.35 -1.80
C ALA A 94 -2.74 -4.29 -1.07
N VAL A 95 -1.47 -4.29 -1.51
CA VAL A 95 -0.35 -4.84 -0.74
C VAL A 95 0.66 -3.72 -0.43
N PRO A 96 1.53 -3.92 0.58
CA PRO A 96 2.46 -2.88 1.05
C PRO A 96 3.28 -2.26 -0.08
N GLY A 97 3.69 -1.00 0.06
CA GLY A 97 4.61 -0.37 -0.90
C GLY A 97 3.95 0.21 -2.17
N GLY A 98 2.62 0.31 -2.21
CA GLY A 98 1.90 1.02 -3.28
C GLY A 98 1.37 0.14 -4.41
N PHE A 99 1.20 -1.16 -4.19
CA PHE A 99 0.65 -2.06 -5.21
C PHE A 99 -0.85 -2.26 -4.98
N ILE A 100 -1.66 -1.98 -5.99
CA ILE A 100 -3.11 -2.11 -5.96
C ILE A 100 -3.56 -3.03 -7.10
N TYR A 101 -4.44 -3.95 -6.76
CA TYR A 101 -4.98 -4.94 -7.68
C TYR A 101 -6.50 -4.88 -7.75
N LEU A 102 -7.02 -5.02 -8.95
CA LEU A 102 -8.41 -5.32 -9.23
C LEU A 102 -8.49 -6.75 -9.76
N THR A 103 -9.44 -7.54 -9.29
CA THR A 103 -9.70 -8.86 -9.88
C THR A 103 -10.58 -8.71 -11.12
N ARG A 104 -10.44 -9.59 -12.11
CA ARG A 104 -11.33 -9.63 -13.28
C ARG A 104 -12.82 -9.67 -12.87
N GLY A 105 -13.15 -10.39 -11.79
CA GLY A 105 -14.51 -10.51 -11.29
C GLY A 105 -15.18 -9.19 -10.89
N ILE A 106 -14.43 -8.15 -10.53
CA ILE A 106 -15.01 -6.85 -10.14
C ILE A 106 -15.45 -6.01 -11.35
N LEU A 107 -14.86 -6.23 -12.52
CA LEU A 107 -15.05 -5.36 -13.70
C LEU A 107 -16.52 -5.19 -14.13
N PRO A 108 -17.38 -6.24 -14.14
CA PRO A 108 -18.79 -6.10 -14.53
C PRO A 108 -19.61 -5.18 -13.61
N PHE A 109 -19.12 -4.89 -12.41
CA PHE A 109 -19.77 -4.03 -11.42
C PHE A 109 -19.33 -2.57 -11.52
N LEU A 110 -18.25 -2.28 -12.26
CA LEU A 110 -17.72 -0.92 -12.46
C LEU A 110 -18.28 -0.34 -13.75
N ARG A 111 -19.45 0.30 -13.66
CA ARG A 111 -20.22 0.85 -14.78
C ARG A 111 -19.80 2.26 -15.18
N SER A 112 -18.93 2.89 -14.40
CA SER A 112 -18.40 4.23 -14.70
C SER A 112 -16.97 4.41 -14.19
N GLU A 113 -16.24 5.40 -14.74
CA GLU A 113 -14.92 5.80 -14.22
C GLU A 113 -15.01 6.24 -12.75
N ALA A 114 -16.12 6.86 -12.34
CA ALA A 114 -16.32 7.29 -10.96
C ALA A 114 -16.39 6.11 -9.98
N GLU A 115 -17.05 5.01 -10.35
CA GLU A 115 -17.10 3.79 -9.54
C GLU A 115 -15.73 3.11 -9.45
N LEU A 116 -15.02 3.01 -10.59
CA LEU A 116 -13.62 2.55 -10.61
C LEU A 116 -12.74 3.43 -9.69
N ALA A 117 -12.87 4.75 -9.80
CA ALA A 117 -12.11 5.69 -9.00
C ALA A 117 -12.44 5.60 -7.51
N GLY A 118 -13.70 5.31 -7.16
CA GLY A 118 -14.11 5.06 -5.77
C GLY A 118 -13.42 3.83 -5.18
N VAL A 119 -13.40 2.71 -5.92
CA VAL A 119 -12.71 1.49 -5.50
C VAL A 119 -11.19 1.71 -5.38
N LEU A 120 -10.56 2.29 -6.40
CA LEU A 120 -9.13 2.59 -6.36
C LEU A 120 -8.77 3.57 -5.24
N GLY A 121 -9.61 4.59 -5.01
CA GLY A 121 -9.42 5.55 -3.91
C GLY A 121 -9.52 4.90 -2.53
N HIS A 122 -10.44 3.95 -2.35
CA HIS A 122 -10.52 3.14 -1.13
C HIS A 122 -9.22 2.36 -0.88
N GLU A 123 -8.71 1.67 -1.90
CA GLU A 123 -7.45 0.89 -1.78
C GLU A 123 -6.22 1.78 -1.57
N ILE A 124 -6.14 2.96 -2.21
CA ILE A 124 -5.09 3.95 -1.95
C ILE A 124 -5.13 4.39 -0.48
N GLY A 125 -6.32 4.53 0.11
CA GLY A 125 -6.51 4.90 1.51
C GLY A 125 -5.93 3.89 2.51
N HIS A 126 -5.90 2.59 2.17
CA HIS A 126 -5.28 1.56 3.00
C HIS A 126 -3.75 1.70 3.05
N VAL A 127 -3.12 2.07 1.94
CA VAL A 127 -1.65 2.22 1.83
C VAL A 127 -1.16 3.60 2.29
N ALA A 128 -1.96 4.63 2.01
CA ALA A 128 -1.66 6.03 2.29
C ALA A 128 -2.78 6.68 3.12
N PRO A 129 -3.04 6.18 4.34
CA PRO A 129 -4.10 6.72 5.18
C PRO A 129 -3.84 8.20 5.50
N PRO A 130 -4.91 9.01 5.62
CA PRO A 130 -4.77 10.39 6.06
C PRO A 130 -4.19 10.46 7.47
N PRO A 131 -3.45 11.52 7.81
CA PRO A 131 -3.00 11.72 9.16
C PRO A 131 -4.21 11.83 10.11
N PRO A 132 -4.07 11.42 11.38
CA PRO A 132 -5.15 11.52 12.36
C PRO A 132 -5.57 12.99 12.51
N PRO A 133 -6.86 13.25 12.82
CA PRO A 133 -7.35 14.61 13.00
C PRO A 133 -6.57 15.34 14.09
N ARG A 134 -6.23 16.61 13.84
CA ARG A 134 -5.54 17.46 14.81
C ARG A 134 -6.38 17.55 16.08
N GLY A 135 -5.85 17.04 17.20
CA GLY A 135 -6.51 17.07 18.51
C GLY A 135 -6.76 15.68 19.13
N PHE A 136 -6.59 14.59 18.39
CA PHE A 136 -6.61 13.24 18.94
C PHE A 136 -5.18 12.80 19.28
N SER A 137 -4.78 13.01 20.54
CA SER A 137 -3.59 12.39 21.12
C SER A 137 -4.07 11.44 22.21
N LEU A 138 -3.79 10.15 22.06
CA LEU A 138 -3.74 9.24 23.20
C LEU A 138 -2.43 9.48 23.96
#